data_AF-A0A061ATX8-F1
#
_entry.id   AF-A0A061ATX8-F1
#
_cell.length_a   1.000
_cell.length_b   1.000
_cell.length_c   1.000
_cell.angle_alpha   90.00
_cell.angle_beta   90.00
_cell.angle_gamma   90.00
#
_symmetry.space_group_name_H-M   'P 1'
#
loop_
_entity.id
_entity.type
_entity.pdbx_description
1 polymer ?
#
loop_
_entity_poly.entity_id
_entity_poly.type
_entity_poly.pdbx_seq_one_letter_code
_entity_poly.pdbx_strand_id
1 'polypeptide(L)'
;MAKRQAQTRPTSLETAPAASWSPSPSPSPPSSPSARSPDLSLSHADRLKLLEQHGPMRPSELGLPNGKDREKEAMVVFSPEELERLVQQQQLGGSEGADAVKEAINGAQVGEELDVEAEDLMLWEEIVNAILWTVPFGFLFTGMDYAVHAQFGQELVPREELTRLLNFLPALLLLNFLVSRPSSRTLLPPTILQSALTVLSISTGISTIHTCTSEGYLRVMSRAPALGVVWCWTIVRLELGWSVLALAGVGLGVWARGGDMKWLKGLV
;
A
#
# COMPACT_ATOMS: atom_id res chain seq x y z
N MET A 1 -6.33 -74.73 -25.51
CA MET A 1 -6.46 -73.81 -26.65
C MET A 1 -7.06 -72.49 -26.17
N ALA A 2 -6.25 -71.44 -26.03
CA ALA A 2 -6.73 -70.07 -25.87
C ALA A 2 -5.62 -69.12 -26.38
N LYS A 3 -5.89 -68.49 -27.52
CA LYS A 3 -5.00 -67.55 -28.23
C LYS A 3 -4.89 -66.23 -27.44
N ARG A 4 -3.68 -65.85 -27.02
CA ARG A 4 -3.35 -64.45 -26.69
C ARG A 4 -2.94 -63.75 -27.98
N GLN A 5 -3.78 -62.87 -28.49
CA GLN A 5 -3.42 -61.96 -29.58
C GLN A 5 -2.71 -60.73 -28.99
N ALA A 6 -1.46 -60.56 -29.41
CA ALA A 6 -0.68 -59.34 -29.24
C ALA A 6 -1.21 -58.29 -30.21
N GLN A 7 -1.50 -57.08 -29.70
CA GLN A 7 -1.89 -55.95 -30.52
C GLN A 7 -0.78 -54.90 -30.48
N THR A 8 0.03 -54.91 -31.53
CA THR A 8 1.01 -53.90 -31.90
C THR A 8 0.28 -52.66 -32.45
N ARG A 9 0.52 -51.48 -31.87
CA ARG A 9 0.07 -50.20 -32.44
C ARG A 9 1.27 -49.49 -33.08
N PRO A 10 1.22 -49.14 -34.38
CA PRO A 10 2.33 -48.48 -35.05
C PRO A 10 2.38 -46.98 -34.75
N THR A 11 3.60 -46.53 -34.52
CA THR A 11 4.05 -45.13 -34.42
C THR A 11 3.99 -44.48 -35.80
N SER A 12 3.23 -43.40 -35.95
CA SER A 12 3.30 -42.51 -37.12
C SER A 12 3.74 -41.12 -36.67
N LEU A 13 5.02 -40.84 -36.94
CA LEU A 13 5.65 -39.52 -36.86
C LEU A 13 5.12 -38.66 -38.01
N GLU A 14 4.30 -37.66 -37.69
CA GLU A 14 3.91 -36.61 -38.63
C GLU A 14 4.74 -35.36 -38.32
N THR A 15 5.81 -35.16 -39.09
CA THR A 15 6.65 -33.96 -39.11
C THR A 15 5.87 -32.79 -39.70
N ALA A 16 5.45 -31.86 -38.85
CA ALA A 16 4.96 -30.55 -39.26
C ALA A 16 6.13 -29.67 -39.77
N PRO A 17 5.92 -28.84 -40.81
CA PRO A 17 6.97 -28.02 -41.39
C PRO A 17 7.39 -26.87 -40.47
N ALA A 18 8.70 -26.68 -40.34
CA ALA A 18 9.33 -25.60 -39.59
C ALA A 18 8.91 -24.22 -40.14
N ALA A 19 8.09 -23.51 -39.38
CA ALA A 19 7.79 -22.10 -39.61
C ALA A 19 9.02 -21.26 -39.21
N SER A 20 9.76 -20.79 -40.21
CA SER A 20 10.85 -19.83 -40.05
C SER A 20 10.27 -18.45 -39.72
N TRP A 21 10.25 -18.08 -38.45
CA TRP A 21 9.89 -16.74 -38.01
C TRP A 21 11.10 -15.81 -38.13
N SER A 22 11.00 -14.81 -39.01
CA SER A 22 11.94 -13.69 -39.10
C SER A 22 11.37 -12.52 -38.29
N PRO A 23 12.10 -11.92 -37.34
CA PRO A 23 11.61 -10.77 -36.58
C PRO A 23 11.57 -9.53 -37.47
N SER A 24 10.39 -8.91 -37.59
CA SER A 24 10.24 -7.57 -38.18
C SER A 24 10.98 -6.52 -37.35
N PRO A 25 11.66 -5.54 -37.99
CA PRO A 25 12.35 -4.47 -37.28
C PRO A 25 11.37 -3.56 -36.54
N SER A 26 11.73 -3.22 -35.30
CA SER A 26 10.95 -2.33 -34.43
C SER A 26 10.70 -0.96 -35.07
N PRO A 27 9.49 -0.40 -34.95
CA PRO A 27 9.22 0.98 -35.34
C PRO A 27 9.96 1.95 -34.41
N SER A 28 10.54 3.01 -35.00
CA SER A 28 11.21 4.09 -34.28
C SER A 28 10.28 4.80 -33.30
N PRO A 29 10.78 5.27 -32.14
CA PRO A 29 9.97 6.02 -31.18
C PRO A 29 9.49 7.35 -31.78
N PRO A 30 8.27 7.81 -31.46
CA PRO A 30 7.79 9.12 -31.87
C PRO A 30 8.61 10.23 -31.20
N SER A 31 8.88 11.28 -31.97
CA SER A 31 9.59 12.49 -31.56
C SER A 31 8.97 13.08 -30.28
N SER A 32 9.78 13.24 -29.25
CA SER A 32 9.38 13.92 -28.01
C SER A 32 8.84 15.32 -28.31
N PRO A 33 7.77 15.78 -27.63
CA PRO A 33 7.33 17.16 -27.73
C PRO A 33 8.43 18.06 -27.16
N SER A 34 8.81 19.04 -27.98
CA SER A 34 9.79 20.08 -27.68
C SER A 34 9.55 20.63 -26.28
N ALA A 35 10.52 20.38 -25.37
CA ALA A 35 10.60 21.09 -24.12
C ALA A 35 10.69 22.58 -24.47
N ARG A 36 9.62 23.31 -24.20
CA ARG A 36 9.57 24.76 -24.31
C ARG A 36 10.54 25.31 -23.27
N SER A 37 11.76 25.57 -23.71
CA SER A 37 12.73 26.36 -22.97
C SER A 37 12.07 27.67 -22.56
N PRO A 38 12.08 28.07 -21.28
CA PRO A 38 11.60 29.39 -20.89
C PRO A 38 12.48 30.45 -21.57
N ASP A 39 11.84 31.39 -22.26
CA ASP A 39 12.49 32.49 -22.97
C ASP A 39 13.48 33.22 -22.05
N LEU A 40 14.77 32.99 -22.32
CA LEU A 40 15.91 33.58 -21.63
C LEU A 40 16.27 34.97 -22.19
N SER A 41 15.30 35.71 -22.72
CA SER A 41 15.51 37.02 -23.38
C SER A 41 15.26 38.24 -22.51
N LEU A 42 14.91 38.07 -21.22
CA LEU A 42 14.76 39.20 -20.31
C LEU A 42 16.13 39.73 -19.87
N SER A 43 16.35 41.02 -20.15
CA SER A 43 17.51 41.78 -19.67
C SER A 43 17.63 41.68 -18.16
N HIS A 44 18.86 41.68 -17.64
CA HIS A 44 19.11 41.61 -16.20
C HIS A 44 18.38 42.72 -15.42
N ALA A 45 18.20 43.89 -16.06
CA ALA A 45 17.43 45.01 -15.50
C ALA A 45 15.93 44.69 -15.37
N ASP A 46 15.35 43.96 -16.33
CA ASP A 46 13.94 43.56 -16.30
C ASP A 46 13.70 42.45 -15.27
N ARG A 47 14.69 41.57 -15.07
CA ARG A 47 14.67 40.58 -13.98
C ARG A 47 14.70 41.24 -12.60
N LEU A 48 15.46 42.32 -12.43
CA LEU A 48 15.51 43.07 -11.18
C LEU A 48 14.19 43.80 -10.90
N LYS A 49 13.56 44.40 -11.91
CA LYS A 49 12.23 45.00 -11.78
C LYS A 49 11.15 43.99 -11.41
N LEU A 50 11.20 42.77 -11.97
CA LEU A 50 10.27 41.70 -11.61
C LEU A 50 10.49 41.17 -10.18
N LEU A 51 11.74 41.13 -9.72
CA LEU A 51 12.07 40.78 -8.33
C LEU A 51 11.68 41.87 -7.32
N GLU A 52 11.73 43.15 -7.72
CA GLU A 52 11.19 44.26 -6.92
C GLU A 52 9.65 44.22 -6.88
N GLN A 53 9.00 43.88 -7.99
CA GLN A 53 7.55 43.78 -8.09
C GLN A 53 6.99 42.53 -7.36
N HIS A 54 7.80 41.48 -7.19
CA HIS A 54 7.45 40.23 -6.49
C HIS A 54 8.44 39.89 -5.38
N GLY A 55 8.86 40.90 -4.60
CA GLY A 55 9.66 40.68 -3.41
C GLY A 55 8.98 39.70 -2.43
N PRO A 56 9.75 38.92 -1.64
CA PRO A 56 9.17 37.98 -0.70
C PRO A 56 8.28 38.73 0.30
N MET A 57 6.97 38.48 0.23
CA MET A 57 6.00 39.04 1.17
C MET A 57 6.47 38.75 2.60
N ARG A 58 6.51 39.79 3.42
CA ARG A 58 6.77 39.61 4.85
C ARG A 58 5.64 38.77 5.44
N PRO A 59 5.93 37.87 6.41
CA PRO A 59 4.91 37.08 7.10
C PRO A 59 3.78 37.90 7.75
N SER A 60 3.97 39.21 7.90
CA SER A 60 2.98 40.17 8.41
C SER A 60 1.92 40.60 7.39
N GLU A 61 2.06 40.25 6.10
CA GLU A 61 1.08 40.58 5.04
C GLU A 61 0.28 39.35 4.57
N LEU A 62 0.63 38.15 5.06
CA LEU A 62 -0.26 37.00 5.00
C LEU A 62 -1.32 37.23 6.08
N GLY A 63 -2.55 37.58 5.66
CA GLY A 63 -3.70 37.83 6.52
C GLY A 63 -4.13 36.61 7.35
N LEU A 64 -3.28 36.16 8.27
CA LEU A 64 -3.63 35.35 9.40
C LEU A 64 -4.17 36.30 10.49
N PRO A 65 -5.33 36.01 11.10
CA PRO A 65 -5.89 36.85 12.14
C PRO A 65 -4.88 36.99 13.27
N ASN A 66 -4.35 38.21 13.40
CA ASN A 66 -3.38 38.61 14.39
C ASN A 66 -4.02 38.43 15.77
N GLY A 67 -3.47 37.53 16.58
CA GLY A 67 -3.90 37.22 17.95
C GLY A 67 -3.60 38.33 18.95
N LYS A 68 -3.94 39.58 18.61
CA LYS A 68 -3.72 40.76 19.45
C LYS A 68 -4.99 41.56 19.77
N ASP A 69 -6.13 41.18 19.19
CA ASP A 69 -7.44 41.78 19.48
C ASP A 69 -8.47 40.72 19.94
N ARG A 70 -8.07 39.87 20.88
CA ARG A 70 -9.03 39.35 21.85
C ARG A 70 -8.72 39.99 23.18
N GLU A 71 -9.37 41.13 23.35
CA GLU A 71 -9.66 41.74 24.65
C GLU A 71 -9.96 40.63 25.66
N LYS A 72 -9.32 40.77 26.81
CA LYS A 72 -9.74 40.13 28.04
C LYS A 72 -11.08 40.75 28.45
N GLU A 73 -12.14 40.34 27.78
CA GLU A 73 -13.51 40.41 28.27
C GLU A 73 -14.02 38.96 28.34
N ALA A 74 -14.48 38.42 29.46
CA ALA A 74 -14.70 38.99 30.76
C ALA A 74 -14.52 37.86 31.80
N MET A 75 -13.63 38.05 32.77
CA MET A 75 -13.87 37.43 34.07
C MET A 75 -15.00 38.27 34.68
N VAL A 76 -16.25 37.87 34.42
CA VAL A 76 -17.44 38.53 34.96
C VAL A 76 -17.43 38.29 36.46
N VAL A 77 -16.84 39.24 37.19
CA VAL A 77 -17.02 39.36 38.63
C VAL A 77 -18.39 39.98 38.81
N PHE A 78 -19.40 39.13 38.92
CA PHE A 78 -20.76 39.55 39.22
C PHE A 78 -20.75 40.32 40.54
N SER A 79 -21.25 41.55 40.50
CA SER A 79 -21.67 42.26 41.72
C SER A 79 -22.69 41.38 42.46
N PRO A 80 -22.73 41.37 43.81
CA PRO A 80 -23.72 40.58 44.58
C PRO A 80 -25.16 40.80 44.08
N GLU A 81 -25.44 41.99 43.57
CA GLU A 81 -26.76 42.42 43.09
C GLU A 81 -27.09 41.91 41.68
N GLU A 82 -26.08 41.59 40.86
CA GLU A 82 -26.25 40.97 39.53
C GLU A 82 -26.48 39.45 39.64
N LEU A 83 -25.87 38.82 40.65
CA LEU A 83 -26.08 37.42 40.95
C LEU A 83 -27.52 37.16 41.43
N GLU A 84 -28.07 38.05 42.26
CA GLU A 84 -29.46 37.98 42.71
C GLU A 84 -30.45 38.16 41.56
N ARG A 85 -30.16 39.05 40.60
CA ARG A 85 -30.97 39.22 39.38
C ARG A 85 -30.95 37.97 38.49
N LEU A 86 -29.80 37.32 38.35
CA LEU A 86 -29.67 36.08 37.57
C LEU A 86 -30.41 34.90 38.22
N VAL A 87 -30.33 34.78 39.55
CA VAL A 87 -31.10 33.76 40.30
C VAL A 87 -32.61 34.02 40.20
N GLN A 88 -33.03 35.29 40.21
CA GLN A 88 -34.44 35.66 40.05
C GLN A 88 -34.95 35.46 38.61
N GLN A 89 -34.08 35.64 37.61
CA GLN A 89 -34.38 35.33 36.20
C GLN A 89 -34.46 33.81 35.95
N GLN A 90 -33.61 33.01 36.60
CA GLN A 90 -33.71 31.53 36.58
C GLN A 90 -34.98 31.00 37.25
N GLN A 91 -35.51 31.69 38.28
CA GLN A 91 -36.77 31.28 38.94
C GLN A 91 -38.02 31.57 38.10
N LEU A 92 -37.94 32.51 37.14
CA LEU A 92 -39.05 32.84 36.22
C LEU A 92 -38.95 32.09 34.88
N GLY A 93 -37.78 31.53 34.55
CA GLY A 93 -37.46 30.90 33.26
C GLY A 93 -37.84 29.42 33.11
N GLY A 94 -39.01 29.00 33.59
CA GLY A 94 -39.54 27.63 33.42
C GLY A 94 -39.81 27.18 31.97
N SER A 95 -39.33 27.92 30.96
CA SER A 95 -39.47 27.65 29.53
C SER A 95 -38.14 27.39 28.81
N GLU A 96 -36.98 27.74 29.39
CA GLU A 96 -35.66 27.58 28.73
C GLU A 96 -35.13 26.14 28.78
N GLY A 97 -35.69 25.28 29.65
CA GLY A 97 -35.32 23.87 29.73
C GLY A 97 -35.77 23.04 28.52
N ALA A 98 -36.81 23.47 27.81
CA ALA A 98 -37.26 22.79 26.60
C ALA A 98 -36.34 23.05 25.41
N ASP A 99 -35.83 24.28 25.27
CA ASP A 99 -34.94 24.67 24.18
C ASP A 99 -33.52 24.16 24.40
N ALA A 100 -33.00 24.18 25.65
CA ALA A 100 -31.70 23.59 25.97
C ALA A 100 -31.66 22.07 25.79
N VAL A 101 -32.75 21.36 26.12
CA VAL A 101 -32.86 19.92 25.88
C VAL A 101 -32.97 19.63 24.38
N LYS A 102 -33.68 20.47 23.61
CA LYS A 102 -33.80 20.31 22.16
C LYS A 102 -32.49 20.60 21.44
N GLU A 103 -31.70 21.56 21.91
CA GLU A 103 -30.36 21.86 21.40
C GLU A 103 -29.35 20.77 21.80
N ALA A 104 -29.45 20.20 23.01
CA ALA A 104 -28.62 19.05 23.39
C ALA A 104 -28.97 17.78 22.61
N ILE A 105 -30.27 17.53 22.34
CA ILE A 105 -30.71 16.40 21.51
C ILE A 105 -30.29 16.61 20.06
N ASN A 106 -30.52 17.79 19.47
CA ASN A 106 -30.05 18.08 18.12
C ASN A 106 -28.52 18.09 18.03
N GLY A 107 -27.80 18.61 19.03
CA GLY A 107 -26.34 18.65 19.05
C GLY A 107 -25.73 17.26 19.23
N ALA A 108 -26.34 16.40 20.04
CA ALA A 108 -25.94 15.00 20.18
C ALA A 108 -26.27 14.19 18.91
N GLN A 109 -27.44 14.42 18.32
CA GLN A 109 -27.86 13.72 17.10
C GLN A 109 -27.04 14.16 15.87
N VAL A 110 -26.73 15.45 15.74
CA VAL A 110 -25.81 15.96 14.72
C VAL A 110 -24.37 15.54 15.00
N GLY A 111 -23.96 15.44 16.27
CA GLY A 111 -22.65 14.91 16.66
C GLY A 111 -22.49 13.43 16.28
N GLU A 112 -23.49 12.61 16.57
CA GLU A 112 -23.51 11.19 16.19
C GLU A 112 -23.57 11.01 14.66
N GLU A 113 -24.37 11.81 13.93
CA GLU A 113 -24.41 11.76 12.47
C GLU A 113 -23.06 12.17 11.84
N LEU A 114 -22.42 13.22 12.36
CA LEU A 114 -21.09 13.65 11.91
C LEU A 114 -19.99 12.64 12.24
N ASP A 115 -20.05 11.99 13.40
CA ASP A 115 -19.09 10.96 13.80
C ASP A 115 -19.23 9.72 12.90
N VAL A 116 -20.46 9.30 12.58
CA VAL A 116 -20.71 8.18 11.65
C VAL A 116 -20.21 8.51 10.24
N GLU A 117 -20.46 9.72 9.74
CA GLU A 117 -20.00 10.15 8.42
C GLU A 117 -18.47 10.27 8.35
N ALA A 118 -17.83 10.77 9.42
CA ALA A 118 -16.37 10.80 9.54
C ALA A 118 -15.76 9.39 9.60
N GLU A 119 -16.39 8.47 10.32
CA GLU A 119 -15.98 7.06 10.38
C GLU A 119 -16.08 6.37 9.01
N ASP A 120 -17.17 6.61 8.27
CA ASP A 120 -17.33 6.06 6.93
C ASP A 120 -16.30 6.63 5.94
N LEU A 121 -16.01 7.94 5.99
CA LEU A 121 -14.95 8.55 5.18
C LEU A 121 -13.58 7.95 5.51
N MET A 122 -13.27 7.69 6.78
CA MET A 122 -12.05 7.02 7.20
C MET A 122 -11.95 5.58 6.66
N LEU A 123 -13.05 4.81 6.70
CA LEU A 123 -13.08 3.45 6.16
C LEU A 123 -12.87 3.45 4.64
N TRP A 124 -13.46 4.40 3.92
CA TRP A 124 -13.24 4.56 2.48
C TRP A 124 -11.79 4.87 2.15
N GLU A 125 -11.15 5.77 2.90
CA GLU A 125 -9.73 6.06 2.74
C GLU A 125 -8.87 4.80 2.97
N GLU A 126 -9.16 4.03 4.01
CA GLU A 126 -8.47 2.77 4.32
C GLU A 126 -8.63 1.73 3.21
N ILE A 127 -9.85 1.55 2.68
CA ILE A 127 -10.16 0.60 1.60
C ILE A 127 -9.47 1.03 0.31
N VAL A 128 -9.59 2.31 -0.08
CA VAL A 128 -8.96 2.84 -1.29
C VAL A 128 -7.44 2.72 -1.19
N ASN A 129 -6.86 3.05 -0.04
CA ASN A 129 -5.43 2.89 0.20
C ASN A 129 -5.02 1.41 0.12
N ALA A 130 -5.80 0.49 0.71
CA ALA A 130 -5.53 -0.94 0.60
C ALA A 130 -5.58 -1.43 -0.86
N ILE A 131 -6.58 -1.00 -1.65
CA ILE A 131 -6.69 -1.31 -3.07
C ILE A 131 -5.48 -0.74 -3.84
N LEU A 132 -5.12 0.52 -3.60
CA LEU A 132 -3.98 1.16 -4.24
C LEU A 132 -2.68 0.39 -4.00
N TRP A 133 -2.48 -0.10 -2.77
CA TRP A 133 -1.36 -0.96 -2.42
C TRP A 133 -1.42 -2.35 -3.07
N THR A 134 -2.60 -2.89 -3.38
CA THR A 134 -2.68 -4.19 -4.08
C THR A 134 -2.23 -4.15 -5.54
N VAL A 135 -2.32 -2.99 -6.22
CA VAL A 135 -1.94 -2.87 -7.64
C VAL A 135 -0.48 -3.29 -7.91
N PRO A 136 0.55 -2.71 -7.24
CA PRO A 136 1.93 -3.11 -7.48
C PRO A 136 2.22 -4.57 -7.08
N PHE A 137 1.58 -5.09 -6.03
CA PHE A 137 1.76 -6.48 -5.61
C PHE A 137 1.04 -7.48 -6.53
N GLY A 138 -0.08 -7.09 -7.13
CA GLY A 138 -0.74 -7.85 -8.18
C GLY A 138 0.15 -7.95 -9.43
N PHE A 139 0.77 -6.84 -9.82
CA PHE A 139 1.76 -6.86 -10.89
C PHE A 139 2.98 -7.73 -10.56
N LEU A 140 3.52 -7.62 -9.33
CA LEU A 140 4.61 -8.46 -8.85
C LEU A 140 4.23 -9.95 -8.90
N PHE A 141 2.99 -10.29 -8.51
CA PHE A 141 2.46 -11.65 -8.56
C PHE A 141 2.48 -12.20 -9.98
N THR A 142 1.84 -11.49 -10.91
CA THR A 142 1.82 -11.82 -12.35
C THR A 142 3.24 -11.96 -12.91
N GLY A 143 4.13 -11.00 -12.63
CA GLY A 143 5.51 -11.05 -13.14
C GLY A 143 6.30 -12.25 -12.64
N MET A 144 6.14 -12.63 -11.38
CA MET A 144 6.82 -13.79 -10.81
C MET A 144 6.20 -15.11 -11.24
N ASP A 145 4.88 -15.15 -11.38
CA ASP A 145 4.15 -16.28 -11.93
C ASP A 145 4.61 -16.55 -13.37
N TYR A 146 4.69 -15.51 -14.20
CA TYR A 146 5.26 -15.58 -15.54
C TYR A 146 6.70 -16.06 -15.54
N ALA A 147 7.56 -15.49 -14.70
CA ALA A 147 8.97 -15.86 -14.63
C ALA A 147 9.17 -17.35 -14.27
N VAL A 148 8.41 -17.88 -13.32
CA VAL A 148 8.50 -19.30 -12.93
C VAL A 148 8.04 -20.22 -14.06
N HIS A 149 6.96 -19.89 -14.75
CA HIS A 149 6.50 -20.69 -15.89
C HIS A 149 7.49 -20.63 -17.07
N ALA A 150 8.09 -19.46 -17.33
CA ALA A 150 9.14 -19.29 -18.33
C ALA A 150 10.41 -20.10 -17.99
N GLN A 151 10.79 -20.20 -16.71
CA GLN A 151 11.92 -21.02 -16.25
C GLN A 151 11.74 -22.51 -16.55
N PHE A 152 10.51 -23.00 -16.60
CA PHE A 152 10.19 -24.41 -16.89
C PHE A 152 9.71 -24.65 -18.33
N GLY A 153 9.75 -23.63 -19.19
CA GLY A 153 9.35 -23.75 -20.60
C GLY A 153 7.86 -24.06 -20.79
N GLN A 154 7.00 -23.65 -19.84
CA GLN A 154 5.55 -23.81 -19.96
C GLN A 154 4.90 -22.51 -20.43
N GLU A 155 4.00 -22.62 -21.39
CA GLU A 155 3.17 -21.50 -21.83
C GLU A 155 2.06 -21.24 -20.82
N LEU A 156 1.95 -20.01 -20.31
CA LEU A 156 0.83 -19.63 -19.46
C LEU A 156 -0.38 -19.32 -20.32
N VAL A 157 -1.52 -19.90 -19.96
CA VAL A 157 -2.80 -19.47 -20.48
C VAL A 157 -3.23 -18.20 -19.73
N PRO A 158 -3.39 -17.03 -20.39
CA PRO A 158 -3.70 -15.77 -19.71
C PRO A 158 -4.98 -15.82 -18.86
N ARG A 159 -5.94 -16.65 -19.26
CA ARG A 159 -7.19 -16.87 -18.52
C ARG A 159 -6.94 -17.54 -17.17
N GLU A 160 -6.05 -18.53 -17.13
CA GLU A 160 -5.72 -19.28 -15.91
C GLU A 160 -4.91 -18.41 -14.95
N GLU A 161 -3.98 -17.63 -15.51
CA GLU A 161 -3.24 -16.60 -14.76
C GLU A 161 -4.19 -15.59 -14.10
N LEU A 162 -5.16 -15.05 -14.85
CA LEU A 162 -6.14 -14.12 -14.30
C LEU A 162 -6.97 -14.75 -13.17
N THR A 163 -7.40 -16.01 -13.31
CA THR A 163 -8.13 -16.70 -12.23
C THR A 163 -7.27 -16.90 -10.99
N ARG A 164 -5.98 -17.20 -11.16
CA ARG A 164 -5.03 -17.38 -10.06
C ARG A 164 -4.73 -16.05 -9.37
N LEU A 165 -4.55 -14.97 -10.12
CA LEU A 165 -4.43 -13.61 -9.60
C LEU A 165 -5.69 -13.20 -8.81
N LEU A 166 -6.88 -13.43 -9.35
CA LEU A 166 -8.15 -13.12 -8.67
C LEU A 166 -8.34 -13.92 -7.38
N ASN A 167 -7.86 -15.17 -7.33
CA ASN A 167 -7.89 -15.96 -6.10
C ASN A 167 -6.88 -15.46 -5.05
N PHE A 168 -5.79 -14.83 -5.46
CA PHE A 168 -4.77 -14.29 -4.57
C PHE A 168 -5.08 -12.85 -4.09
N LEU A 169 -5.77 -12.06 -4.92
CA LEU A 169 -6.19 -10.69 -4.60
C LEU A 169 -6.87 -10.53 -3.22
N PRO A 170 -7.87 -11.36 -2.82
CA PRO A 170 -8.53 -11.18 -1.54
C PRO A 170 -7.57 -11.37 -0.36
N ALA A 171 -6.58 -12.28 -0.49
CA ALA A 171 -5.56 -12.46 0.52
C ALA A 171 -4.65 -11.21 0.63
N LEU A 172 -4.25 -10.63 -0.51
CA LEU A 172 -3.48 -9.37 -0.53
C LEU A 172 -4.28 -8.17 0.01
N LEU A 173 -5.57 -8.08 -0.33
CA LEU A 173 -6.45 -7.02 0.18
C LEU A 173 -6.57 -7.12 1.69
N LEU A 174 -6.84 -8.32 2.22
CA LEU A 174 -6.92 -8.55 3.66
C LEU A 174 -5.61 -8.18 4.36
N LEU A 175 -4.48 -8.59 3.78
CA LEU A 175 -3.16 -8.33 4.32
C LEU A 175 -2.82 -6.82 4.33
N ASN A 176 -3.14 -6.10 3.26
CA ASN A 176 -2.97 -4.65 3.21
C ASN A 176 -3.94 -3.91 4.14
N PHE A 177 -5.18 -4.34 4.21
CA PHE A 177 -6.19 -3.76 5.10
C PHE A 177 -5.77 -3.91 6.57
N LEU A 178 -5.25 -5.08 6.96
CA LEU A 178 -4.81 -5.34 8.33
C LEU A 178 -3.65 -4.43 8.76
N VAL A 179 -2.75 -4.08 7.84
CA VAL A 179 -1.59 -3.20 8.14
C VAL A 179 -1.92 -1.72 7.98
N SER A 180 -2.86 -1.36 7.09
CA SER A 180 -3.29 0.02 6.89
C SER A 180 -4.19 0.55 8.01
N ARG A 181 -4.69 -0.32 8.90
CA ARG A 181 -5.55 0.08 10.01
C ARG A 181 -4.77 0.98 10.99
N PRO A 182 -5.29 2.16 11.36
CA PRO A 182 -4.57 3.11 12.21
C PRO A 182 -4.35 2.58 13.63
N SER A 183 -3.21 2.95 14.22
CA SER A 183 -2.75 2.49 15.54
C SER A 183 -3.72 2.83 16.68
N SER A 184 -4.66 3.75 16.50
CA SER A 184 -5.71 4.10 17.48
C SER A 184 -6.83 3.05 17.57
N ARG A 185 -7.06 2.26 16.52
CA ARG A 185 -8.07 1.18 16.44
C ARG A 185 -7.45 -0.21 16.22
N THR A 186 -6.13 -0.30 16.27
CA THR A 186 -5.41 -1.55 16.05
C THR A 186 -5.44 -2.39 17.33
N LEU A 187 -5.85 -3.66 17.21
CA LEU A 187 -5.88 -4.62 18.32
C LEU A 187 -4.49 -4.97 18.89
N LEU A 188 -3.42 -4.54 18.21
CA LEU A 188 -2.04 -4.89 18.50
C LEU A 188 -1.16 -3.63 18.58
N PRO A 189 -0.29 -3.51 19.58
CA PRO A 189 0.70 -2.44 19.63
C PRO A 189 1.66 -2.51 18.43
N PRO A 190 2.19 -1.36 17.97
CA PRO A 190 3.01 -1.27 16.76
C PRO A 190 4.28 -2.14 16.83
N THR A 191 4.84 -2.33 18.02
CA THR A 191 6.01 -3.19 18.25
C THR A 191 5.71 -4.67 18.00
N ILE A 192 4.51 -5.13 18.38
CA ILE A 192 4.09 -6.52 18.14
C ILE A 192 3.88 -6.74 16.64
N LEU A 193 3.25 -5.79 15.94
CA LEU A 193 3.06 -5.88 14.50
C LEU A 193 4.41 -5.95 13.76
N GLN A 194 5.38 -5.09 14.12
CA GLN A 194 6.72 -5.14 13.54
C GLN A 194 7.44 -6.47 13.82
N SER A 195 7.35 -6.99 15.04
CA SER A 195 7.95 -8.29 15.38
C SER A 195 7.30 -9.45 14.61
N ALA A 196 5.97 -9.45 14.48
CA ALA A 196 5.22 -10.46 13.74
C ALA A 196 5.55 -10.42 12.25
N LEU A 197 5.63 -9.22 11.66
CA LEU A 197 6.06 -9.03 10.27
C LEU A 197 7.52 -9.49 10.07
N THR A 198 8.40 -9.29 11.04
CA THR A 198 9.79 -9.77 10.99
C THR A 198 9.84 -11.30 10.99
N VAL A 199 9.11 -11.96 11.88
CA VAL A 199 9.03 -13.44 11.92
C VAL A 199 8.37 -13.99 10.65
N LEU A 200 7.34 -13.31 10.14
CA LEU A 200 6.68 -13.67 8.89
C LEU A 200 7.62 -13.52 7.70
N SER A 201 8.43 -12.47 7.67
CA SER A 201 9.43 -12.25 6.62
C SER A 201 10.51 -13.34 6.61
N ILE A 202 11.05 -13.68 7.78
CA ILE A 202 12.06 -14.74 7.92
C ILE A 202 11.47 -16.10 7.51
N SER A 203 10.28 -16.43 8.02
CA SER A 203 9.65 -17.73 7.73
C SER A 203 9.26 -17.85 6.25
N THR A 204 8.69 -16.80 5.65
CA THR A 204 8.32 -16.79 4.23
C THR A 204 9.57 -16.81 3.33
N GLY A 205 10.62 -16.08 3.69
CA GLY A 205 11.88 -16.09 2.93
C GLY A 205 12.55 -17.46 2.92
N ILE A 206 12.69 -18.10 4.09
CA ILE A 206 13.24 -19.46 4.19
C ILE A 206 12.35 -20.47 3.44
N SER A 207 11.03 -20.36 3.58
CA SER A 207 10.06 -21.22 2.90
C SER A 207 10.15 -21.08 1.37
N THR A 208 10.27 -19.85 0.87
CA THR A 208 10.41 -19.58 -0.57
C THR A 208 11.66 -20.25 -1.14
N ILE A 209 12.80 -20.08 -0.47
CA ILE A 209 14.07 -20.70 -0.89
C ILE A 209 13.99 -22.23 -0.81
N HIS A 210 13.38 -22.76 0.25
CA HIS A 210 13.18 -24.20 0.42
C HIS A 210 12.29 -24.79 -0.68
N THR A 211 11.18 -24.14 -1.00
CA THR A 211 10.28 -24.55 -2.09
C THR A 211 11.02 -24.56 -3.41
N CYS A 212 11.74 -23.49 -3.77
CA CYS A 212 12.47 -23.41 -5.04
C CYS A 212 13.59 -24.45 -5.18
N THR A 213 14.18 -24.90 -4.06
CA THR A 213 15.34 -25.82 -4.08
C THR A 213 14.95 -27.29 -3.92
N SER A 214 13.95 -27.59 -3.10
CA SER A 214 13.68 -28.96 -2.63
C SER A 214 12.39 -29.55 -3.19
N GLU A 215 11.49 -28.74 -3.74
CA GLU A 215 10.20 -29.22 -4.23
C GLU A 215 10.21 -29.48 -5.74
N GLY A 216 9.40 -30.45 -6.18
CA GLY A 216 9.24 -30.75 -7.60
C GLY A 216 8.57 -29.58 -8.34
N TYR A 217 8.82 -29.51 -9.66
CA TYR A 217 8.46 -28.35 -10.49
C TYR A 217 6.99 -27.89 -10.34
N LEU A 218 6.03 -28.84 -10.31
CA LEU A 218 4.59 -28.53 -10.16
C LEU A 218 4.27 -27.75 -8.88
N ARG A 219 5.01 -28.03 -7.80
CA ARG A 219 4.79 -27.39 -6.52
C ARG A 219 5.47 -26.02 -6.44
N VAL A 220 6.66 -25.89 -7.04
CA VAL A 220 7.34 -24.60 -7.21
C VAL A 220 6.45 -23.65 -8.00
N MET A 221 5.91 -24.10 -9.13
CA MET A 221 5.06 -23.33 -10.01
C MET A 221 3.77 -22.81 -9.38
N SER A 222 3.17 -23.60 -8.47
CA SER A 222 1.93 -23.22 -7.80
C SER A 222 2.13 -22.37 -6.55
N ARG A 223 3.26 -22.49 -5.85
CA ARG A 223 3.48 -21.85 -4.53
C ARG A 223 4.53 -20.75 -4.53
N ALA A 224 5.58 -20.86 -5.33
CA ALA A 224 6.68 -19.91 -5.31
C ALA A 224 6.24 -18.48 -5.63
N PRO A 225 5.33 -18.23 -6.60
CA PRO A 225 4.87 -16.86 -6.88
C PRO A 225 4.17 -16.23 -5.66
N ALA A 226 3.22 -16.94 -5.05
CA ALA A 226 2.49 -16.41 -3.89
C ALA A 226 3.43 -16.17 -2.69
N LEU A 227 4.31 -17.13 -2.39
CA LEU A 227 5.28 -17.01 -1.29
C LEU A 227 6.26 -15.85 -1.52
N GLY A 228 6.76 -15.71 -2.74
CA GLY A 228 7.64 -14.59 -3.09
C GLY A 228 6.96 -13.23 -2.94
N VAL A 229 5.67 -13.12 -3.29
CA VAL A 229 4.95 -11.84 -3.13
C VAL A 229 4.78 -11.51 -1.67
N VAL A 230 4.36 -12.49 -0.86
CA VAL A 230 4.23 -12.29 0.59
C VAL A 230 5.58 -11.90 1.19
N TRP A 231 6.67 -12.52 0.75
CA TRP A 231 8.01 -12.18 1.23
C TRP A 231 8.41 -10.73 0.87
N CYS A 232 8.30 -10.35 -0.41
CA CYS A 232 8.56 -8.98 -0.85
C CYS A 232 7.65 -7.97 -0.14
N TRP A 233 6.36 -8.30 0.00
CA TRP A 233 5.39 -7.47 0.71
C TRP A 233 5.80 -7.23 2.17
N THR A 234 6.26 -8.27 2.88
CA THR A 234 6.74 -8.09 4.26
C THR A 234 7.92 -7.12 4.30
N ILE A 235 8.94 -7.30 3.45
CA ILE A 235 10.14 -6.45 3.44
C ILE A 235 9.79 -4.97 3.19
N VAL A 236 8.85 -4.70 2.29
CA VAL A 236 8.42 -3.33 1.96
C VAL A 236 7.68 -2.67 3.11
N ARG A 237 6.96 -3.45 3.94
CA ARG A 237 6.21 -2.94 5.09
C ARG A 237 7.05 -2.81 6.36
N LEU A 238 8.20 -3.47 6.45
CA LEU A 238 9.12 -3.33 7.58
C LEU A 238 9.89 -2.01 7.52
N GLU A 239 10.22 -1.45 8.69
CA GLU A 239 11.20 -0.36 8.76
C GLU A 239 12.59 -0.86 8.37
N LEU A 240 13.39 0.01 7.76
CA LEU A 240 14.67 -0.34 7.14
C LEU A 240 15.59 -1.17 8.05
N GLY A 241 15.69 -0.81 9.35
CA GLY A 241 16.51 -1.54 10.31
C GLY A 241 16.04 -2.97 10.53
N TRP A 242 14.73 -3.16 10.72
CA TRP A 242 14.13 -4.48 10.89
C TRP A 242 14.19 -5.30 9.60
N SER A 243 14.07 -4.67 8.43
CA SER A 243 14.20 -5.34 7.13
C SER A 243 15.59 -5.93 6.93
N VAL A 244 16.65 -5.19 7.29
CA VAL A 244 18.02 -5.69 7.22
C VAL A 244 18.23 -6.87 8.17
N LEU A 245 17.68 -6.79 9.39
CA LEU A 245 17.73 -7.90 10.36
C LEU A 245 16.97 -9.13 9.85
N ALA A 246 15.79 -8.95 9.26
CA ALA A 246 15.01 -10.04 8.68
C ALA A 246 15.77 -10.72 7.53
N LEU A 247 16.36 -9.93 6.62
CA LEU A 247 17.17 -10.46 5.51
C LEU A 247 18.42 -11.18 5.99
N ALA A 248 19.12 -10.63 6.99
CA ALA A 248 20.24 -11.31 7.65
C ALA A 248 19.77 -12.63 8.28
N GLY A 249 18.60 -12.64 8.94
CA GLY A 249 17.98 -13.84 9.51
C GLY A 249 17.67 -14.91 8.47
N VAL A 250 17.13 -14.53 7.30
CA VAL A 250 16.91 -15.46 6.18
C VAL A 250 18.26 -16.02 5.69
N GLY A 251 19.25 -15.15 5.49
CA GLY A 251 20.59 -15.57 5.05
C GLY A 251 21.25 -16.55 6.01
N LEU A 252 21.19 -16.28 7.32
CA LEU A 252 21.68 -17.17 8.37
C LEU A 252 20.89 -18.48 8.41
N GLY A 253 19.57 -18.43 8.26
CA GLY A 253 18.71 -19.63 8.24
C GLY A 253 19.01 -20.54 7.05
N VAL A 254 19.28 -19.97 5.88
CA VAL A 254 19.69 -20.71 4.68
C VAL A 254 21.10 -21.29 4.83
N TRP A 255 22.03 -20.51 5.39
CA TRP A 255 23.39 -20.96 5.65
C TRP A 255 23.42 -22.13 6.65
N ALA A 256 22.69 -22.03 7.75
CA ALA A 256 22.58 -23.09 8.76
C ALA A 256 21.97 -24.40 8.18
N ARG A 257 21.13 -24.28 7.15
CA ARG A 257 20.50 -25.43 6.48
C ARG A 257 21.38 -26.07 5.41
N GLY A 258 22.64 -25.63 5.29
CA GLY A 258 23.62 -26.24 4.39
C GLY A 258 23.51 -25.77 2.94
N GLY A 259 22.99 -24.55 2.72
CA GLY A 259 23.09 -23.87 1.43
C GLY A 259 24.55 -23.70 1.06
N ASP A 260 25.08 -24.64 0.27
CA ASP A 260 26.49 -24.68 -0.11
C ASP A 260 26.73 -23.45 -1.01
N MET A 261 27.37 -22.43 -0.44
CA MET A 261 27.75 -21.19 -1.12
C MET A 261 28.91 -21.44 -2.10
N LYS A 262 28.83 -22.52 -2.89
CA LYS A 262 29.84 -22.91 -3.87
C LYS A 262 30.08 -21.80 -4.90
N TRP A 263 29.08 -20.96 -5.17
CA TRP A 263 29.19 -19.80 -6.04
C TRP A 263 30.03 -18.65 -5.45
N LEU A 264 30.08 -18.49 -4.12
CA LEU A 264 30.97 -17.52 -3.45
C LEU A 264 32.43 -17.99 -3.45
N LYS A 265 32.65 -19.30 -3.38
CA LYS A 265 34.00 -19.89 -3.51
C LYS A 265 34.56 -19.84 -4.94
N GLY A 266 33.72 -19.55 -5.95
CA GLY A 266 34.16 -19.31 -7.32
C GLY A 266 34.50 -17.84 -7.61
N LEU A 267 34.27 -16.95 -6.64
CA LEU A 267 34.44 -15.49 -6.76
C LEU A 267 35.68 -14.96 -6.01
N VAL A 268 36.33 -15.82 -5.22
CA VAL A 268 37.64 -15.62 -4.55
C VAL A 268 38.65 -16.54 -5.20
#